data_AF-A0A7S1IFA8-F1
#
_entry.id   AF-A0A7S1IFA8-F1
#
_cell.length_a   1.000
_cell.length_b   1.000
_cell.length_c   1.000
_cell.angle_alpha   90.00
_cell.angle_beta   90.00
_cell.angle_gamma   90.00
#
_symmetry.space_group_name_H-M   'P 1'
#
loop_
_entity.id
_entity.type
_entity.pdbx_description
1 polymer ?
#
loop_
_entity_poly.entity_id
_entity_poly.type
_entity_poly.pdbx_seq_one_letter_code
_entity_poly.pdbx_strand_id
1 'polypeptide(L)'
;KYEPKTGLLDIERADECIYCNECTMKAEDMGCTNLASVKFKRSRNGTHNFVFTVETTGALPADQIVLRAIEVIRQKMKMLRSELGKLATTEDEEMQEDFEAAESNALI
;
A
#
# COMPACT_ATOMS: atom_id res chain seq x y z
N LYS A 1 21.69 7.70 -22.05
CA LYS A 1 22.65 8.52 -22.81
C LYS A 1 24.09 8.26 -22.39
N TYR A 2 24.98 7.91 -23.31
CA TYR A 2 26.43 7.91 -23.05
C TYR A 2 27.03 9.28 -23.42
N GLU A 3 27.84 9.86 -22.53
CA GLU A 3 28.58 11.10 -22.77
C GLU A 3 30.07 10.78 -23.02
N PRO A 4 30.56 10.88 -24.27
CA PRO A 4 31.92 10.47 -24.61
C PRO A 4 33.02 11.27 -23.91
N LYS A 5 32.77 12.54 -23.55
CA LYS A 5 33.79 13.41 -22.92
C LYS A 5 34.03 13.08 -21.46
N THR A 6 32.99 12.63 -20.75
CA THR A 6 33.06 12.30 -19.31
C THR A 6 33.14 10.80 -19.08
N GLY A 7 32.82 9.98 -20.08
CA GLY A 7 32.69 8.54 -19.95
C GLY A 7 31.47 8.10 -19.12
N LEU A 8 30.57 9.03 -18.78
CA LEU A 8 29.40 8.77 -17.94
C LEU A 8 28.24 8.22 -18.79
N LEU A 9 27.49 7.30 -18.19
CA LEU A 9 26.26 6.75 -18.73
C LEU A 9 25.09 7.19 -17.87
N ASP A 10 24.10 7.84 -18.47
CA ASP A 10 22.85 8.23 -17.85
C ASP A 10 21.70 7.31 -18.30
N ILE A 11 20.78 6.99 -17.38
CA ILE A 11 19.63 6.10 -17.64
C ILE A 11 18.42 6.97 -18.01
N GLU A 12 18.06 6.99 -19.30
CA GLU A 12 17.00 7.87 -19.80
C GLU A 12 15.58 7.46 -19.37
N ARG A 13 15.26 6.17 -19.43
CA ARG A 13 13.91 5.62 -19.19
C ARG A 13 13.93 4.57 -18.09
N ALA A 14 14.39 4.98 -16.91
CA ALA A 14 14.52 4.06 -15.76
C ALA A 14 13.18 3.49 -15.28
N ASP A 15 12.08 4.19 -15.55
CA ASP A 15 10.70 3.83 -15.24
C ASP A 15 10.14 2.71 -16.13
N GLU A 16 10.80 2.38 -17.24
CA GLU A 16 10.41 1.28 -18.13
C GLU A 16 11.17 -0.02 -17.87
N CYS A 17 12.09 0.00 -16.92
CA CYS A 17 12.78 -1.20 -16.51
C CYS A 17 11.77 -2.21 -15.93
N ILE A 18 11.70 -3.40 -16.53
CA ILE A 18 10.88 -4.53 -16.05
C ILE A 18 11.58 -5.34 -14.94
N TYR A 19 12.71 -4.86 -14.43
CA TYR A 19 13.48 -5.50 -13.35
C TYR A 19 13.96 -6.92 -13.69
N CYS A 20 14.33 -7.20 -14.95
CA CYS A 20 14.81 -8.52 -15.39
C CYS A 20 16.23 -8.89 -14.89
N ASN A 21 16.97 -7.95 -14.28
CA ASN A 21 18.33 -8.13 -13.74
C ASN A 21 19.44 -8.50 -14.75
N GLU A 22 19.17 -8.46 -16.06
CA GLU A 22 20.19 -8.77 -17.08
C GLU A 22 21.43 -7.86 -16.99
N CYS A 23 21.25 -6.59 -16.63
CA CYS A 23 22.36 -5.64 -16.49
C CYS A 23 23.31 -5.99 -15.32
N THR A 24 22.79 -6.55 -14.23
CA THR A 24 23.61 -6.97 -13.08
C THR A 24 24.31 -8.28 -13.38
N MET A 25 23.61 -9.23 -13.99
CA MET A 25 24.20 -10.51 -14.43
C MET A 25 25.35 -10.28 -15.43
N LYS A 26 25.13 -9.41 -16.42
CA LYS A 26 26.16 -9.10 -17.41
C LYS A 26 27.39 -8.44 -16.79
N ALA A 27 27.20 -7.58 -15.79
CA ALA A 27 28.30 -6.95 -15.06
C ALA A 27 29.12 -7.99 -14.28
N GLU A 28 28.47 -8.96 -13.65
CA GLU A 28 29.12 -10.08 -12.98
C GLU A 28 29.91 -10.97 -13.94
N ASP A 29 29.33 -11.33 -15.09
CA ASP A 29 30.00 -12.11 -16.15
C ASP A 29 31.24 -11.41 -16.69
N MET A 30 31.22 -10.08 -16.72
CA MET A 30 32.35 -9.24 -17.13
C MET A 30 33.39 -9.04 -16.01
N GLY A 31 33.21 -9.66 -14.84
CA GLY A 31 34.08 -9.49 -13.67
C GLY A 31 33.97 -8.10 -13.03
N CYS A 32 32.99 -7.30 -13.42
CA CYS A 32 32.76 -5.93 -12.96
C CYS A 32 31.61 -5.91 -11.95
N THR A 33 31.81 -6.56 -10.80
CA THR A 33 30.81 -6.58 -9.73
C THR A 33 30.50 -5.16 -9.24
N ASN A 34 29.24 -4.91 -8.87
CA ASN A 34 28.73 -3.59 -8.44
C ASN A 34 28.67 -2.48 -9.51
N LEU A 35 28.84 -2.81 -10.80
CA LEU A 35 28.70 -1.82 -11.88
C LEU A 35 27.26 -1.32 -12.06
N ALA A 36 26.26 -2.19 -11.81
CA ALA A 36 24.85 -1.86 -11.90
C ALA A 36 24.11 -2.36 -10.65
N SER A 37 23.03 -1.67 -10.28
CA SER A 37 22.11 -2.14 -9.26
C SER A 37 20.67 -1.85 -9.67
N VAL A 38 19.81 -2.83 -9.48
CA VAL A 38 18.38 -2.74 -9.78
C VAL A 38 17.63 -2.71 -8.45
N LYS A 39 16.93 -1.60 -8.17
CA LYS A 39 16.18 -1.39 -6.93
C LYS A 39 14.90 -0.62 -7.21
N PHE A 40 13.86 -0.88 -6.42
CA PHE A 40 12.63 -0.09 -6.48
C PHE A 40 12.91 1.37 -6.11
N LYS A 41 12.33 2.29 -6.89
CA LYS A 41 12.44 3.73 -6.65
C LYS A 41 11.77 4.11 -5.33
N ARG A 42 12.56 4.60 -4.39
CA ARG A 42 12.08 5.24 -3.15
C ARG A 42 12.05 6.76 -3.33
N SER A 43 11.04 7.40 -2.76
CA SER A 43 10.92 8.85 -2.65
C SER A 43 11.92 9.39 -1.62
N ARG A 44 12.16 10.72 -1.64
CA ARG A 44 13.08 11.42 -0.71
C ARG A 44 12.72 11.22 0.77
N ASN A 45 11.44 11.00 1.07
CA ASN A 45 10.91 10.73 2.41
C ASN A 45 10.87 9.21 2.75
N GLY A 46 11.51 8.36 1.95
CA GLY A 46 11.55 6.92 2.17
C GLY A 46 10.30 6.16 1.74
N THR A 47 9.29 6.82 1.16
CA THR A 47 8.07 6.15 0.68
C THR A 47 8.28 5.48 -0.67
N HIS A 48 7.45 4.50 -0.98
CA HIS A 48 7.40 3.88 -2.30
C HIS A 48 6.56 4.73 -3.26
N ASN A 49 6.99 4.81 -4.52
CA ASN A 49 6.18 5.37 -5.59
C ASN A 49 5.50 4.21 -6.32
N PHE A 50 4.20 4.34 -6.57
CA PHE A 50 3.40 3.35 -7.26
C PHE A 50 2.92 3.91 -8.60
N VAL A 51 3.08 3.13 -9.66
CA VAL A 51 2.51 3.41 -10.98
C VAL A 51 1.41 2.38 -11.20
N PHE A 52 0.17 2.84 -11.39
CA PHE A 52 -0.98 1.99 -11.64
C PHE A 52 -1.38 2.09 -13.11
N THR A 53 -1.55 0.94 -13.74
CA THR A 53 -2.22 0.83 -15.05
C THR A 53 -3.60 0.24 -14.82
N VAL A 54 -4.63 0.94 -15.28
CA VAL A 54 -6.03 0.52 -15.11
C VAL A 54 -6.64 0.30 -16.47
N GLU A 55 -6.93 -0.96 -16.77
CA GLU A 55 -7.63 -1.37 -17.99
C GLU A 55 -9.09 -1.68 -17.64
N THR A 56 -10.02 -1.28 -18.50
CA THR A 56 -11.45 -1.44 -18.26
C THR A 56 -12.05 -2.40 -19.27
N THR A 57 -13.17 -3.02 -18.92
CA THR A 57 -13.98 -3.80 -19.86
C THR A 57 -14.88 -2.93 -20.75
N GLY A 58 -14.84 -1.60 -20.60
CA GLY A 58 -15.70 -0.64 -21.30
C GLY A 58 -17.02 -0.29 -20.58
N ALA A 59 -17.34 -0.97 -19.47
CA ALA A 59 -18.57 -0.69 -18.71
C ALA A 59 -18.53 0.65 -17.94
N LEU A 60 -17.34 1.07 -17.48
CA LEU A 60 -17.10 2.33 -16.78
C LEU A 60 -15.73 2.90 -17.17
N PRO A 61 -15.56 4.23 -17.20
CA PRO A 61 -14.27 4.89 -17.34
C PRO A 61 -13.26 4.50 -16.23
N ALA A 62 -11.97 4.44 -16.57
CA ALA A 62 -10.91 3.99 -15.65
C ALA A 62 -10.76 4.88 -14.42
N ASP A 63 -10.84 6.20 -14.59
CA ASP A 63 -10.81 7.19 -13.52
C ASP A 63 -11.98 6.97 -12.54
N GLN A 64 -13.17 6.68 -13.06
CA GLN A 64 -14.34 6.39 -12.23
C GLN A 64 -14.17 5.10 -11.43
N ILE A 65 -13.53 4.06 -12.00
CA ILE A 65 -13.23 2.82 -11.28
C ILE A 65 -12.30 3.10 -10.11
N VAL A 66 -11.22 3.86 -10.32
CA VAL A 66 -10.25 4.19 -9.26
C VAL A 66 -10.92 5.00 -8.15
N LEU A 67 -11.70 6.02 -8.49
CA LEU A 67 -12.42 6.83 -7.51
C LEU A 67 -13.42 6.00 -6.69
N ARG A 68 -14.20 5.12 -7.35
CA ARG A 68 -15.13 4.22 -6.66
C ARG A 68 -14.41 3.22 -5.76
N ALA A 69 -13.26 2.70 -6.18
CA ALA A 69 -12.47 1.77 -5.37
C ALA A 69 -12.01 2.43 -4.05
N ILE A 70 -11.53 3.68 -4.11
CA ILE A 70 -11.15 4.46 -2.92
C ILE A 70 -12.38 4.68 -2.01
N GLU A 71 -13.54 5.00 -2.59
CA GLU A 71 -14.77 5.19 -1.82
C GLU A 71 -15.19 3.91 -1.09
N VAL A 72 -15.09 2.74 -1.75
CA VAL A 72 -15.39 1.45 -1.13
C VAL A 72 -14.45 1.18 0.05
N ILE A 73 -13.15 1.48 -0.07
CA ILE A 73 -12.20 1.35 1.04
C ILE A 73 -12.63 2.24 2.20
N ARG A 74 -12.96 3.52 1.92
CA ARG A 74 -13.43 4.47 2.94
C ARG A 74 -14.68 3.96 3.67
N GLN A 75 -15.65 3.43 2.94
CA GLN A 75 -16.89 2.87 3.50
C GLN A 75 -16.61 1.65 4.37
N LYS A 76 -15.76 0.72 3.92
CA LYS A 76 -15.35 -0.43 4.72
C LYS A 76 -14.70 -0.02 6.05
N MET A 77 -13.80 0.97 6.02
CA MET A 77 -13.18 1.49 7.25
C MET A 77 -14.19 2.18 8.16
N LYS A 78 -15.15 2.93 7.62
CA LYS A 78 -16.22 3.56 8.40
C LYS A 78 -17.11 2.51 9.07
N MET A 79 -17.46 1.45 8.35
CA MET A 79 -18.24 0.33 8.87
C MET A 79 -17.49 -0.37 10.00
N LEU A 80 -16.22 -0.72 9.78
CA LEU A 80 -15.38 -1.37 10.80
C LEU A 80 -15.31 -0.54 12.08
N ARG A 81 -15.08 0.78 11.96
CA ARG A 81 -15.08 1.68 13.12
C ARG A 81 -16.43 1.72 13.84
N SER A 82 -17.53 1.68 13.09
CA SER A 82 -18.86 1.67 13.70
C SER A 82 -19.14 0.38 14.46
N GLU A 83 -18.78 -0.77 13.91
CA GLU A 83 -18.98 -2.06 14.58
C GLU A 83 -18.09 -2.21 15.81
N LEU A 84 -16.82 -1.77 15.74
CA LEU A 84 -15.94 -1.72 16.90
C LEU A 84 -16.49 -0.81 18.02
N GLY A 85 -17.09 0.33 17.64
CA GLY A 85 -17.72 1.22 18.61
C GLY A 85 -18.91 0.57 19.33
N LYS A 86 -19.74 -0.20 18.60
CA LYS A 86 -20.87 -0.93 19.19
C LYS A 86 -20.41 -2.03 20.14
N LEU A 87 -19.33 -2.73 19.80
CA LEU A 87 -18.77 -3.78 20.66
C LEU A 87 -18.25 -3.20 21.99
N ALA A 88 -17.55 -2.07 21.94
CA ALA A 88 -17.07 -1.40 23.14
C ALA A 88 -18.23 -0.95 24.05
N THR A 89 -19.35 -0.48 23.48
CA THR A 89 -20.51 -0.06 24.29
C THR A 89 -21.35 -1.22 24.80
N THR A 90 -21.36 -2.37 24.11
CA THR A 90 -22.11 -3.55 24.58
C THR A 90 -21.43 -4.19 25.79
N GLU A 91 -20.09 -4.17 25.86
CA GLU A 91 -19.36 -4.60 27.07
C GLU A 91 -19.68 -3.70 28.28
N ASP A 92 -19.83 -2.38 28.06
CA ASP A 92 -20.19 -1.43 29.11
C ASP A 92 -21.64 -1.60 29.59
N GLU A 93 -22.57 -1.85 28.66
CA GLU A 93 -24.00 -2.10 28.96
C GLU A 93 -24.20 -3.44 29.68
N GLU A 94 -23.54 -4.53 29.25
CA GLU A 94 -23.62 -5.84 29.90
C GLU A 94 -23.05 -5.81 31.34
N MET A 95 -21.95 -5.09 31.58
CA MET A 95 -21.42 -4.90 32.94
C MET A 95 -22.35 -4.11 33.86
N GLN A 96 -23.08 -3.12 33.33
CA GLN A 96 -24.04 -2.35 34.12
C GLN A 96 -25.27 -3.18 34.50
N GLU A 97 -25.80 -3.97 33.56
CA GLU A 97 -26.93 -4.88 33.84
C GLU A 97 -26.55 -5.96 34.86
N ASP A 98 -25.35 -6.53 34.77
CA ASP A 98 -24.85 -7.52 35.74
C ASP A 98 -24.64 -6.93 37.14
N PHE A 99 -24.19 -5.67 37.23
CA PHE A 99 -24.02 -4.97 38.51
C PHE A 99 -25.36 -4.64 39.17
N GLU A 100 -26.33 -4.13 38.41
CA GLU A 100 -27.69 -3.85 38.92
C GLU A 100 -28.41 -5.14 39.36
N ALA A 101 -28.25 -6.24 38.61
CA ALA A 101 -28.80 -7.55 38.97
C ALA A 101 -28.16 -8.14 40.24
N ALA A 102 -26.86 -7.87 40.47
CA ALA A 102 -26.16 -8.28 41.68
C ALA A 102 -26.61 -7.47 42.91
N GLU A 103 -26.83 -6.15 42.78
CA GLU A 103 -27.34 -5.30 43.87
C GLU A 103 -28.79 -5.65 44.25
N SER A 104 -29.65 -5.96 43.27
CA SER A 104 -31.04 -6.36 43.54
C SER A 104 -31.14 -7.68 44.32
N ASN A 105 -30.22 -8.63 44.09
CA ASN A 105 -30.22 -9.92 44.77
C ASN A 105 -29.59 -9.87 46.17
N ALA A 106 -28.78 -8.84 46.49
CA ALA A 106 -28.17 -8.67 47.81
C ALA A 106 -29.11 -8.02 48.84
N LEU A 107 -30.26 -7.51 48.41
CA LEU A 107 -31.28 -6.82 49.24
C LEU A 107 -32.47 -7.71 49.67
N ILE A 108 -32.43 -9.01 49.34
CA ILE A 108 -33.40 -10.04 49.76
C ILE A 108 -32.72 -10.99 50.74
#